data_AF-A0A0K0E655-F1
#
_entry.id   AF-A0A0K0E655-F1
#
_cell.length_a   1.000
_cell.length_b   1.000
_cell.length_c   1.000
_cell.angle_alpha   90.00
_cell.angle_beta   90.00
_cell.angle_gamma   90.00
#
_symmetry.space_group_name_H-M   'P 1'
#
loop_
_entity.id
_entity.type
_entity.pdbx_description
1 polymer ?
#
loop_
_entity_poly.entity_id
_entity_poly.type
_entity_poly.pdbx_seq_one_letter_code
_entity_poly.pdbx_strand_id
1 'polypeptide(L)'
;MITTVEIIQISYIIPSYILLFIFAILLTKEILIKKNPTFNNQFYPFLLYKVCTDLVIVASTLFCSRAAKMNLFGSFFQNNNILAYYYYIQVGTCYTILYTISVITSFNRFLAMSYPFLLDYWFSPKKIKIYMIFPFIVGLLFGIITVTMHPFYVYLKPIAGYYIVFKDSRTPYVVLIYTIVYIVPIAITSILMNVVTIYKLTKFLKKNNEKSSQDTQLVIYSVLDFFCFILFLIYNLTRVINFLTAKSDVIEGIAASAINWILDIHTFGLFYAALILSKPLRNLFLHIIYPDRGGSVMVVQPINTHYKSTRI
;
A
#
# COMPACT_ATOMS: atom_id res chain seq x y z
N MET A 1 -7.86 27.79 -7.92
CA MET A 1 -9.32 27.70 -7.71
C MET A 1 -9.61 26.25 -7.40
N ILE A 2 -10.27 25.95 -6.28
CA ILE A 2 -10.61 24.57 -5.94
C ILE A 2 -11.65 24.07 -6.94
N THR A 3 -11.34 22.99 -7.63
CA THR A 3 -12.23 22.37 -8.61
C THR A 3 -13.27 21.49 -7.93
N THR A 4 -14.41 21.24 -8.58
CA THR A 4 -15.42 20.29 -8.08
C THR A 4 -14.82 18.89 -7.85
N VAL A 5 -13.87 18.48 -8.69
CA VAL A 5 -13.16 17.20 -8.57
C VAL A 5 -12.38 17.14 -7.25
N GLU A 6 -11.69 18.22 -6.89
CA GLU A 6 -10.93 18.31 -5.63
C GLU A 6 -11.83 18.31 -4.40
N ILE A 7 -13.01 18.94 -4.48
CA ILE A 7 -14.02 18.89 -3.41
C ILE A 7 -14.50 17.45 -3.21
N ILE A 8 -14.82 16.73 -4.28
CA ILE A 8 -15.22 15.32 -4.23
C ILE A 8 -14.10 14.49 -3.59
N GLN A 9 -12.85 14.70 -4.00
CA GLN A 9 -11.71 14.00 -3.42
C GLN A 9 -11.64 14.23 -1.91
N ILE A 10 -11.61 15.48 -1.47
CA ILE A 10 -11.54 15.82 -0.03
C ILE A 10 -12.70 15.21 0.76
N SER A 11 -13.91 15.20 0.18
CA SER A 11 -15.12 14.71 0.83
C SER A 11 -15.05 13.25 1.26
N TYR A 12 -14.33 12.39 0.51
CA TYR A 12 -14.11 11.01 0.92
C TYR A 12 -12.76 10.82 1.63
N ILE A 13 -11.71 11.59 1.30
CA ILE A 13 -10.39 11.44 1.91
C ILE A 13 -10.45 11.66 3.42
N ILE A 14 -11.08 12.75 3.87
CA ILE A 14 -11.09 13.11 5.29
C ILE A 14 -11.77 12.01 6.13
N PRO A 15 -13.01 11.59 5.83
CA PRO A 15 -13.63 10.47 6.54
C PRO A 15 -12.83 9.18 6.45
N SER A 16 -12.33 8.82 5.25
CA SER A 16 -11.57 7.58 5.05
C SER A 16 -10.27 7.57 5.85
N TYR A 17 -9.58 8.71 5.95
CA TYR A 17 -8.37 8.87 6.74
C TYR A 17 -8.64 8.69 8.24
N ILE A 18 -9.73 9.29 8.76
CA ILE A 18 -10.15 9.12 10.15
C ILE A 18 -10.47 7.65 10.44
N LEU A 19 -11.22 6.98 9.55
CA LEU A 19 -11.56 5.56 9.68
C LEU A 19 -10.31 4.68 9.66
N LEU A 20 -9.36 4.95 8.75
CA LEU A 20 -8.08 4.24 8.67
C LEU A 20 -7.24 4.44 9.93
N PHE A 21 -7.25 5.65 10.51
CA PHE A 21 -6.54 5.97 11.75
C PHE A 21 -7.11 5.20 12.94
N ILE A 22 -8.45 5.19 13.09
CA ILE A 22 -9.15 4.39 14.11
C ILE A 22 -8.82 2.90 13.94
N PHE A 23 -8.86 2.40 12.70
CA PHE A 23 -8.52 1.01 12.39
C PHE A 23 -7.08 0.67 12.79
N ALA A 24 -6.11 1.57 12.53
CA ALA A 24 -4.72 1.38 12.93
C ALA A 24 -4.58 1.22 14.46
N ILE A 25 -5.25 2.09 15.24
CA ILE A 25 -5.25 2.03 16.70
C ILE A 25 -5.84 0.71 17.19
N LEU A 26 -6.99 0.31 16.65
CA LEU A 26 -7.65 -0.95 17.03
C LEU A 26 -6.78 -2.16 16.73
N LEU A 27 -6.24 -2.24 15.51
CA LEU A 27 -5.42 -3.35 15.09
C LEU A 27 -4.13 -3.42 15.93
N THR A 28 -3.54 -2.27 16.26
CA THR A 28 -2.40 -2.17 17.18
C THR A 28 -2.76 -2.71 18.57
N LYS A 29 -3.93 -2.33 19.11
CA LYS A 29 -4.41 -2.78 20.42
C LYS A 29 -4.62 -4.30 20.45
N GLU A 30 -5.23 -4.88 19.42
CA GLU A 30 -5.45 -6.33 19.36
C GLU A 30 -4.15 -7.14 19.22
N ILE A 31 -3.19 -6.65 18.42
CA ILE A 31 -1.92 -7.34 18.19
C ILE A 31 -0.95 -7.17 19.37
N LEU A 32 -0.70 -5.93 19.82
CA LEU A 32 0.37 -5.64 20.78
C LEU A 32 -0.08 -5.73 22.23
N ILE A 33 -1.28 -5.22 22.55
CA ILE A 33 -1.77 -5.13 23.93
C ILE A 33 -2.52 -6.40 24.32
N LYS A 34 -3.57 -6.77 23.58
CA LYS A 34 -4.40 -7.94 23.91
C LYS A 34 -3.79 -9.27 23.50
N LYS A 35 -2.86 -9.27 22.53
CA LYS A 35 -2.25 -10.49 21.94
C LYS A 35 -3.31 -11.52 21.52
N ASN A 36 -4.40 -11.04 20.91
CA ASN A 36 -5.53 -11.89 20.56
C ASN A 36 -5.07 -12.97 19.55
N PRO A 37 -5.29 -14.27 19.82
CA PRO A 37 -4.81 -15.36 18.97
C PRO A 37 -5.33 -15.28 17.53
N THR A 38 -6.49 -14.67 17.32
CA THR A 38 -7.06 -14.42 15.98
C THR A 38 -6.15 -13.55 15.12
N PHE A 39 -5.46 -12.59 15.75
CA PHE A 39 -4.56 -11.65 15.10
C PHE A 39 -3.08 -12.03 15.24
N ASN A 40 -2.77 -13.16 15.89
CA ASN A 40 -1.42 -13.70 16.03
C ASN A 40 -0.97 -14.49 14.78
N ASN A 41 -1.43 -14.07 13.60
CA ASN A 41 -0.99 -14.61 12.31
C ASN A 41 0.07 -13.67 11.71
N GLN A 42 1.03 -14.25 10.99
CA GLN A 42 2.12 -13.60 10.27
C GLN A 42 1.64 -12.48 9.32
N PHE A 43 0.40 -12.57 8.81
CA PHE A 43 -0.19 -11.57 7.92
C PHE A 43 -0.49 -10.22 8.60
N TYR A 44 -1.02 -10.20 9.82
CA TYR A 44 -1.54 -8.98 10.45
C TYR A 44 -0.46 -7.95 10.81
N PRO A 45 0.76 -8.33 11.24
CA PRO A 45 1.85 -7.37 11.40
C PRO A 45 2.14 -6.59 10.10
N PHE A 46 2.17 -7.26 8.95
CA PHE A 46 2.39 -6.57 7.66
C PHE A 46 1.21 -5.68 7.29
N LEU A 47 -0.03 -6.10 7.58
CA LEU A 47 -1.20 -5.26 7.38
C LEU A 47 -1.15 -4.00 8.25
N LEU A 48 -0.79 -4.13 9.53
CA LEU A 48 -0.64 -2.98 10.42
C LEU A 48 0.46 -2.04 9.92
N TYR A 49 1.60 -2.59 9.51
CA TYR A 49 2.70 -1.79 8.97
C TYR A 49 2.31 -1.06 7.68
N LYS A 50 1.55 -1.72 6.80
CA LYS A 50 0.97 -1.11 5.60
C LYS A 50 0.05 0.05 5.97
N VAL A 51 -0.88 -0.16 6.91
CA VAL A 51 -1.85 0.86 7.35
C VAL A 51 -1.14 2.09 7.93
N CYS A 52 -0.13 1.90 8.78
CA CYS A 52 0.68 3.01 9.29
C CYS A 52 1.38 3.76 8.15
N THR A 53 1.91 3.03 7.17
CA THR A 53 2.54 3.63 5.98
C THR A 53 1.51 4.41 5.14
N ASP A 54 0.31 3.85 4.95
CA ASP A 54 -0.80 4.48 4.22
C ASP A 54 -1.23 5.79 4.92
N LEU A 55 -1.29 5.82 6.25
CA LEU A 55 -1.56 7.05 7.01
C LEU A 55 -0.49 8.12 6.77
N VAL A 56 0.79 7.75 6.85
CA VAL A 56 1.89 8.71 6.65
C VAL A 56 1.89 9.27 5.23
N ILE A 57 1.71 8.43 4.20
CA ILE A 57 1.72 8.89 2.81
C ILE A 57 0.49 9.72 2.45
N VAL A 58 -0.69 9.38 2.97
CA VAL A 58 -1.91 10.17 2.74
C VAL A 58 -1.78 11.54 3.41
N ALA A 59 -1.32 11.61 4.65
CA ALA A 59 -1.08 12.87 5.34
C ALA A 59 -0.05 13.73 4.57
N SER A 60 1.09 13.16 4.21
CA SER A 60 2.14 13.85 3.45
C SER A 60 1.61 14.34 2.10
N THR A 61 0.82 13.54 1.40
CA THR A 61 0.23 13.91 0.11
C THR A 61 -0.82 14.99 0.26
N LEU A 62 -1.64 14.96 1.32
CA LEU A 62 -2.65 15.98 1.59
C LEU A 62 -1.99 17.35 1.80
N PHE A 63 -0.98 17.43 2.65
CA PHE A 63 -0.31 18.69 3.00
C PHE A 63 0.68 19.19 1.96
N CYS A 64 1.49 18.31 1.36
CA CYS A 64 2.56 18.73 0.47
C CYS A 64 2.17 18.74 -1.01
N SER A 65 1.30 17.83 -1.45
CA SER A 65 0.94 17.72 -2.87
C SER A 65 -0.43 18.33 -3.16
N ARG A 66 -1.48 17.89 -2.48
CA ARG A 66 -2.86 18.32 -2.74
C ARG A 66 -3.10 19.77 -2.34
N ALA A 67 -2.69 20.18 -1.13
CA ALA A 67 -2.82 21.58 -0.72
C ALA A 67 -2.04 22.54 -1.63
N ALA A 68 -0.88 22.11 -2.14
CA ALA A 68 -0.08 22.86 -3.11
C ALA A 68 -0.78 22.98 -4.46
N LYS A 69 -1.32 21.85 -4.97
CA LYS A 69 -2.10 21.79 -6.21
C LYS A 69 -3.35 22.67 -6.14
N MET A 70 -4.07 22.64 -5.03
CA MET A 70 -5.26 23.47 -4.80
C MET A 70 -4.94 24.95 -4.56
N ASN A 71 -3.66 25.31 -4.47
CA ASN A 71 -3.18 26.66 -4.18
C ASN A 71 -3.72 27.23 -2.84
N LEU A 72 -3.89 26.39 -1.81
CA LEU A 72 -4.48 26.80 -0.53
C LEU A 72 -3.63 27.83 0.23
N PHE A 73 -2.31 27.81 0.03
CA PHE A 73 -1.36 28.68 0.73
C PHE A 73 -0.55 29.57 -0.22
N GLY A 74 -0.96 29.71 -1.48
CA GLY A 74 -0.31 30.65 -2.41
C GLY A 74 1.20 30.42 -2.56
N SER A 75 1.94 31.53 -2.50
CA SER A 75 3.41 31.56 -2.60
C SER A 75 4.15 30.87 -1.44
N PHE A 76 3.45 30.44 -0.38
CA PHE A 76 4.07 29.70 0.73
C PHE A 76 4.83 28.46 0.23
N PHE A 77 4.24 27.68 -0.69
CA PHE A 77 4.90 26.50 -1.25
C PHE A 77 6.13 26.86 -2.08
N GLN A 78 6.04 27.93 -2.90
CA GLN A 78 7.16 28.41 -3.71
C GLN A 78 8.36 28.84 -2.86
N ASN A 79 8.11 29.41 -1.68
CA ASN A 79 9.14 29.91 -0.78
C ASN A 79 9.72 28.83 0.15
N ASN A 80 9.08 27.65 0.27
CA ASN A 80 9.42 26.62 1.25
C ASN A 80 9.74 25.26 0.61
N ASN A 81 10.93 25.16 0.00
CA ASN A 81 11.42 23.91 -0.59
C ASN A 81 11.59 22.76 0.42
N ILE A 82 11.66 23.07 1.72
CA ILE A 82 11.74 22.04 2.77
C ILE A 82 10.55 21.07 2.75
N LEU A 83 9.36 21.55 2.38
CA LEU A 83 8.18 20.69 2.24
C LEU A 83 8.30 19.75 1.04
N ALA A 84 8.96 20.18 -0.04
CA ALA A 84 9.24 19.32 -1.19
C ALA A 84 10.26 18.23 -0.83
N TYR A 85 11.30 18.57 -0.04
CA TYR A 85 12.26 17.59 0.48
C TYR A 85 11.58 16.56 1.38
N TYR A 86 10.81 17.03 2.36
CA TYR A 86 10.04 16.17 3.25
C TYR A 86 9.12 15.22 2.46
N TYR A 87 8.36 15.76 1.51
CA TYR A 87 7.43 14.98 0.70
C TYR A 87 8.14 13.85 -0.06
N TYR A 88 9.25 14.13 -0.74
CA TYR A 88 9.95 13.10 -1.51
C TYR A 88 10.67 12.06 -0.63
N ILE A 89 11.13 12.41 0.57
CA ILE A 89 11.58 11.42 1.56
C ILE A 89 10.43 10.47 1.91
N GLN A 90 9.25 11.02 2.22
CA GLN A 90 8.08 10.22 2.58
C GLN A 90 7.59 9.37 1.42
N VAL A 91 7.51 9.91 0.21
CA VAL A 91 7.11 9.17 -1.00
C VAL A 91 8.07 8.03 -1.28
N GLY A 92 9.38 8.29 -1.31
CA GLY A 92 10.40 7.25 -1.54
C GLY A 92 10.33 6.14 -0.49
N THR A 93 10.19 6.53 0.79
CA THR A 93 10.09 5.59 1.91
C THR A 93 8.81 4.77 1.85
N CYS A 94 7.66 5.43 1.79
CA CYS A 94 6.36 4.77 1.84
C CYS A 94 6.12 3.89 0.61
N TYR A 95 6.41 4.35 -0.60
CA TYR A 95 6.20 3.53 -1.80
C TYR A 95 7.07 2.28 -1.79
N THR A 96 8.34 2.39 -1.37
CA THR A 96 9.22 1.24 -1.21
C THR A 96 8.63 0.23 -0.23
N ILE A 97 8.10 0.70 0.90
CA ILE A 97 7.44 -0.15 1.90
C ILE A 97 6.21 -0.83 1.31
N LEU A 98 5.33 -0.09 0.63
CA LEU A 98 4.11 -0.63 0.05
C LEU A 98 4.41 -1.75 -0.95
N TYR A 99 5.31 -1.51 -1.91
CA TYR A 99 5.70 -2.53 -2.89
C TYR A 99 6.35 -3.76 -2.23
N THR A 100 7.18 -3.55 -1.21
CA THR A 100 7.86 -4.64 -0.51
C THR A 100 6.87 -5.46 0.33
N ILE A 101 5.90 -4.83 0.99
CA ILE A 101 4.82 -5.52 1.69
C ILE A 101 3.96 -6.33 0.70
N SER A 102 3.64 -5.79 -0.47
CA SER A 102 2.87 -6.53 -1.48
C SER A 102 3.59 -7.81 -1.94
N VAL A 103 4.92 -7.78 -2.15
CA VAL A 103 5.66 -9.00 -2.49
C VAL A 103 5.80 -9.95 -1.30
N ILE A 104 6.02 -9.44 -0.08
CA ILE A 104 6.10 -10.28 1.12
C ILE A 104 4.76 -10.99 1.39
N THR A 105 3.63 -10.28 1.28
CA THR A 105 2.30 -10.87 1.48
C THR A 105 1.93 -11.86 0.38
N SER A 106 2.36 -11.61 -0.86
CA SER A 106 2.24 -12.56 -1.96
C SER A 106 3.11 -13.80 -1.76
N PHE A 107 4.34 -13.64 -1.24
CA PHE A 107 5.22 -14.74 -0.87
C PHE A 107 4.69 -15.56 0.30
N ASN A 108 4.14 -14.91 1.33
CA ASN A 108 3.49 -15.58 2.47
C ASN A 108 2.38 -16.53 2.00
N ARG A 109 1.48 -16.04 1.14
CA ARG A 109 0.39 -16.84 0.57
C ARG A 109 0.89 -17.94 -0.34
N PHE A 110 1.89 -17.64 -1.18
CA PHE A 110 2.51 -18.64 -2.03
C PHE A 110 3.09 -19.79 -1.21
N LEU A 111 3.81 -19.50 -0.12
CA LEU A 111 4.33 -20.52 0.79
C LEU A 111 3.22 -21.27 1.50
N ALA A 112 2.19 -20.59 2.00
CA ALA A 112 1.05 -21.24 2.66
C ALA A 112 0.38 -22.28 1.74
N MET A 113 0.24 -21.96 0.45
CA MET A 113 -0.40 -22.86 -0.53
C MET A 113 0.55 -23.90 -1.13
N SER A 114 1.83 -23.58 -1.31
CA SER A 114 2.78 -24.42 -2.04
C SER A 114 3.68 -25.25 -1.14
N TYR A 115 4.07 -24.71 0.02
CA TYR A 115 5.08 -25.26 0.91
C TYR A 115 4.74 -24.94 2.38
N PRO A 116 3.61 -25.43 2.91
CA PRO A 116 3.13 -25.06 4.25
C PRO A 116 4.16 -25.33 5.36
N PHE A 117 4.97 -26.39 5.22
CA PHE A 117 6.03 -26.73 6.20
C PHE A 117 7.18 -25.71 6.25
N LEU A 118 7.36 -24.89 5.20
CA LEU A 118 8.39 -23.85 5.17
C LEU A 118 7.87 -22.51 5.70
N LEU A 119 6.56 -22.37 5.93
CA LEU A 119 5.95 -21.10 6.32
C LEU A 119 6.54 -20.58 7.64
N ASP A 120 6.60 -21.43 8.68
CA ASP A 120 7.15 -21.07 9.99
C ASP A 120 8.64 -20.75 9.95
N TYR A 121 9.38 -21.40 9.05
CA TYR A 121 10.79 -21.10 8.83
C TYR A 121 11.00 -19.71 8.23
N TRP A 122 10.23 -19.33 7.21
CA TRP A 122 10.36 -18.05 6.53
C TRP A 122 9.73 -16.88 7.31
N PHE A 123 8.65 -17.13 8.04
CA PHE A 123 7.90 -16.11 8.78
C PHE A 123 8.00 -16.27 10.29
N SER A 124 9.18 -16.65 10.78
CA SER A 124 9.47 -16.59 12.22
C SER A 124 9.43 -15.14 12.73
N PRO A 125 9.11 -14.90 14.02
CA PRO A 125 9.01 -13.55 14.58
C PRO A 125 10.25 -12.68 14.38
N LYS A 126 11.46 -13.29 14.34
CA LYS A 126 12.71 -12.59 14.06
C LYS A 126 12.79 -12.12 12.60
N LYS A 127 12.41 -12.98 11.64
CA LYS A 127 12.43 -12.64 10.20
C LYS A 127 11.38 -11.59 9.84
N ILE A 128 10.19 -11.63 10.46
CA ILE A 128 9.16 -10.60 10.27
C ILE A 128 9.71 -9.21 10.59
N LYS A 129 10.44 -9.04 11.71
CA LYS A 129 11.07 -7.76 12.05
C LYS A 129 12.08 -7.31 10.99
N ILE A 130 12.91 -8.23 10.49
CA ILE A 130 13.85 -7.95 9.40
C ILE A 130 13.11 -7.49 8.14
N TYR A 131 12.03 -8.17 7.78
CA TYR A 131 11.19 -7.81 6.64
C TYR A 131 10.47 -6.46 6.77
N MET A 132 10.31 -5.93 7.98
CA MET A 132 9.79 -4.57 8.20
C MET A 132 10.90 -3.52 8.18
N ILE A 133 12.06 -3.80 8.78
CA ILE A 133 13.19 -2.85 8.85
C ILE A 133 13.85 -2.67 7.49
N PHE A 134 14.03 -3.75 6.73
CA PHE A 134 14.68 -3.72 5.43
C PHE A 134 14.04 -2.73 4.43
N PRO A 135 12.73 -2.78 4.13
CA PRO A 135 12.11 -1.84 3.20
C PRO A 135 12.11 -0.40 3.72
N PHE A 136 12.07 -0.19 5.04
CA PHE A 136 12.22 1.14 5.62
C PHE A 136 13.59 1.74 5.29
N ILE A 137 14.68 0.97 5.48
CA ILE A 137 16.04 1.44 5.18
C ILE A 137 16.20 1.70 3.68
N VAL A 138 15.79 0.76 2.83
CA VAL A 138 15.89 0.91 1.36
C VAL A 138 15.08 2.12 0.89
N GLY A 139 13.86 2.29 1.41
CA GLY A 139 12.99 3.40 1.05
C GLY A 139 13.53 4.75 1.52
N LEU A 140 14.10 4.80 2.71
CA LEU A 140 14.75 6.00 3.24
C LEU A 140 15.97 6.38 2.39
N LEU A 141 16.79 5.41 1.97
CA LEU A 141 17.91 5.64 1.06
C LEU A 141 17.45 6.25 -0.27
N PHE A 142 16.40 5.68 -0.90
CA PHE A 142 15.83 6.27 -2.12
C PHE A 142 15.25 7.67 -1.90
N GLY A 143 14.58 7.89 -0.77
CA GLY A 143 14.10 9.22 -0.37
C GLY A 143 15.23 10.24 -0.26
N ILE A 144 16.33 9.89 0.40
CA ILE A 144 17.52 10.74 0.55
C ILE A 144 18.16 11.03 -0.82
N ILE A 145 18.37 10.01 -1.67
CA ILE A 145 18.90 10.18 -3.02
C ILE A 145 18.01 11.15 -3.82
N THR A 146 16.69 11.03 -3.71
CA THR A 146 15.75 11.91 -4.40
C THR A 146 15.84 13.36 -3.92
N VAL A 147 16.13 13.59 -2.63
CA VAL A 147 16.38 14.94 -2.09
C VAL A 147 17.63 15.58 -2.67
N THR A 148 18.68 14.81 -2.96
CA THR A 148 19.90 15.33 -3.62
C THR A 148 19.65 15.91 -5.01
N MET A 149 18.50 15.61 -5.63
CA MET A 149 18.08 16.17 -6.92
C MET A 149 17.39 17.54 -6.79
N HIS A 150 17.33 18.08 -5.57
CA HIS A 150 16.78 19.39 -5.23
C HIS A 150 15.32 19.60 -5.71
N PRO A 151 14.34 18.84 -5.16
CA PRO A 151 12.94 19.09 -5.48
C PRO A 151 12.46 20.46 -4.98
N PHE A 152 11.62 21.14 -5.77
CA PHE A 152 11.08 22.47 -5.49
C PHE A 152 9.70 22.65 -6.12
N TYR A 153 8.89 23.58 -5.60
CA TYR A 153 7.56 23.85 -6.13
C TYR A 153 7.62 24.82 -7.31
N VAL A 154 6.89 24.51 -8.39
CA VAL A 154 6.66 25.40 -9.53
C VAL A 154 5.16 25.57 -9.73
N TYR A 155 4.75 26.75 -10.18
CA TYR A 155 3.35 27.02 -10.52
C TYR A 155 3.06 26.57 -11.96
N LEU A 156 2.08 25.70 -12.15
CA LEU A 156 1.58 25.29 -13.46
C LEU A 156 0.30 26.04 -13.80
N LYS A 157 0.34 26.80 -14.90
CA LYS A 157 -0.83 27.47 -15.45
C LYS A 157 -1.99 26.50 -15.75
N PRO A 158 -1.79 25.30 -16.35
CA PRO A 158 -2.90 24.40 -16.70
C PRO A 158 -3.75 23.92 -15.51
N ILE A 159 -3.13 23.75 -14.33
CA ILE A 159 -3.83 23.31 -13.10
C ILE A 159 -4.08 24.47 -12.12
N ALA A 160 -3.63 25.69 -12.46
CA ALA A 160 -3.67 26.87 -11.62
C ALA A 160 -3.14 26.64 -10.18
N GLY A 161 -2.06 25.88 -10.04
CA GLY A 161 -1.58 25.36 -8.76
C GLY A 161 -0.10 24.97 -8.78
N TYR A 162 0.42 24.59 -7.61
CA TYR A 162 1.81 24.20 -7.44
C TYR A 162 2.00 22.68 -7.53
N TYR A 163 3.09 22.28 -8.15
CA TYR A 163 3.56 20.89 -8.21
C TYR A 163 5.06 20.86 -7.97
N ILE A 164 5.59 19.68 -7.59
CA ILE A 164 7.00 19.55 -7.26
C ILE A 164 7.76 19.00 -8.46
N VAL A 165 8.76 19.77 -8.89
CA VAL A 165 9.74 19.40 -9.93
C VAL A 165 11.13 19.30 -9.32
N PHE A 166 12.09 18.83 -10.10
CA PHE A 166 13.48 18.70 -9.69
C PHE A 166 14.35 19.65 -10.50
N LYS A 167 15.35 20.26 -9.85
CA LYS A 167 16.33 21.12 -10.56
C LYS A 167 17.32 20.30 -11.37
N ASP A 168 17.65 19.10 -10.88
CA ASP A 168 18.67 18.26 -11.51
C ASP A 168 18.11 17.51 -12.72
N SER A 169 18.76 17.68 -13.87
CA SER A 169 18.45 16.95 -15.11
C SER A 169 18.66 15.43 -15.01
N ARG A 170 19.42 14.97 -14.01
CA ARG A 170 19.68 13.54 -13.75
C ARG A 170 18.52 12.81 -13.08
N THR A 171 17.56 13.55 -12.50
CA THR A 171 16.44 12.98 -11.73
C THR A 171 15.77 11.81 -12.45
N PRO A 172 15.46 11.88 -13.75
CA PRO A 172 14.64 10.83 -14.34
C PRO A 172 15.41 9.57 -14.65
N TYR A 173 16.75 9.64 -14.76
CA TYR A 173 17.58 8.45 -14.75
C TYR A 173 17.54 7.76 -13.39
N VAL A 174 17.52 8.51 -12.29
CA VAL A 174 17.35 7.95 -10.94
C VAL A 174 15.99 7.29 -10.78
N VAL A 175 14.92 7.96 -11.21
CA VAL A 175 13.55 7.40 -11.19
C VAL A 175 13.45 6.16 -12.08
N LEU A 176 14.08 6.19 -13.26
CA LEU A 176 14.15 5.05 -14.18
C LEU A 176 14.87 3.86 -13.54
N ILE A 177 16.05 4.08 -12.94
CA ILE A 177 16.81 3.03 -12.23
C ILE A 177 15.97 2.45 -11.10
N TYR A 178 15.36 3.30 -10.26
CA TYR A 178 14.46 2.82 -9.19
C TYR A 178 13.30 2.00 -9.76
N THR A 179 12.68 2.45 -10.85
CA THR A 179 11.55 1.75 -11.46
C THR A 179 11.97 0.40 -12.05
N ILE A 180 13.04 0.35 -12.84
CA ILE A 180 13.48 -0.84 -13.56
C ILE A 180 14.22 -1.84 -12.66
N VAL A 181 15.05 -1.37 -11.74
CA VAL A 181 15.88 -2.24 -10.88
C VAL A 181 15.11 -2.69 -9.65
N TYR A 182 14.21 -1.86 -9.10
CA TYR A 182 13.51 -2.17 -7.86
C TYR A 182 12.03 -2.49 -8.08
N ILE A 183 11.25 -1.54 -8.61
CA ILE A 183 9.79 -1.70 -8.71
C ILE A 183 9.40 -2.85 -9.63
N VAL A 184 9.93 -2.89 -10.86
CA VAL A 184 9.55 -3.88 -11.88
C VAL A 184 9.85 -5.33 -11.45
N PRO A 185 11.04 -5.67 -10.91
CA PRO A 185 11.29 -7.04 -10.43
C PRO A 185 10.36 -7.44 -9.28
N ILE A 186 10.08 -6.52 -8.35
CA ILE A 186 9.12 -6.74 -7.26
C ILE A 186 7.72 -6.98 -7.82
N ALA A 187 7.30 -6.19 -8.81
CA ALA A 187 6.05 -6.35 -9.54
C ALA A 187 5.92 -7.76 -10.08
N ILE A 188 6.85 -8.16 -10.95
CA ILE A 188 6.83 -9.42 -11.67
C ILE A 188 6.83 -10.58 -10.67
N THR A 189 7.67 -10.51 -9.63
CA THR A 189 7.73 -11.55 -8.59
C THR A 189 6.39 -11.68 -7.86
N SER A 190 5.79 -10.56 -7.44
CA SER A 190 4.48 -10.54 -6.79
C SER A 190 3.39 -11.13 -7.69
N ILE A 191 3.40 -10.77 -8.98
CA ILE A 191 2.45 -11.26 -9.99
C ILE A 191 2.57 -12.77 -10.15
N LEU A 192 3.78 -13.28 -10.38
CA LEU A 192 4.01 -14.71 -10.58
C LEU A 192 3.57 -15.53 -9.36
N MET A 193 3.90 -15.07 -8.16
CA MET A 193 3.46 -15.73 -6.91
C MET A 193 1.95 -15.71 -6.74
N ASN A 194 1.28 -14.58 -7.03
CA ASN A 194 -0.17 -14.48 -6.95
C ASN A 194 -0.86 -15.38 -7.98
N VAL A 195 -0.39 -15.40 -9.23
CA VAL A 195 -0.94 -16.27 -10.29
C VAL A 195 -0.82 -17.74 -9.90
N VAL A 196 0.35 -18.17 -9.41
CA VAL A 196 0.54 -19.57 -8.96
C VAL A 196 -0.35 -19.88 -7.76
N THR A 197 -0.49 -18.94 -6.81
CA THR A 197 -1.35 -19.10 -5.63
C THR A 197 -2.81 -19.25 -6.04
N ILE A 198 -3.31 -18.40 -6.94
CA ILE A 198 -4.66 -18.46 -7.50
C ILE A 198 -4.89 -19.82 -8.17
N TYR A 199 -4.00 -20.22 -9.07
CA TYR A 199 -4.11 -21.50 -9.78
C TYR A 199 -4.18 -22.70 -8.82
N LYS A 200 -3.27 -22.76 -7.84
CA LYS A 200 -3.24 -23.85 -6.85
C LYS A 200 -4.47 -23.86 -5.95
N LEU A 201 -4.93 -22.69 -5.49
CA LEU A 201 -6.12 -22.60 -4.67
C LEU A 201 -7.36 -23.04 -5.45
N THR A 202 -7.56 -22.53 -6.68
CA THR A 202 -8.70 -22.94 -7.52
C THR A 202 -8.69 -24.44 -7.78
N LYS A 203 -7.53 -25.03 -8.04
CA LYS A 203 -7.39 -26.50 -8.21
C LYS A 203 -7.72 -27.26 -6.92
N PHE A 204 -7.27 -26.78 -5.77
CA PHE A 204 -7.55 -27.37 -4.46
C PHE A 204 -9.05 -27.33 -4.12
N LEU A 205 -9.69 -26.17 -4.25
CA LEU A 205 -11.13 -25.99 -3.99
C LEU A 205 -11.98 -26.86 -4.90
N LYS A 206 -11.63 -26.94 -6.20
CA LYS A 206 -12.33 -27.81 -7.16
C LYS A 206 -12.19 -29.30 -6.80
N LYS A 207 -11.04 -29.72 -6.28
CA LYS A 207 -10.79 -31.13 -5.93
C LYS A 207 -11.59 -31.57 -4.69
N ASN A 208 -11.68 -30.71 -3.69
CA ASN A 208 -12.27 -31.08 -2.40
C ASN A 208 -13.77 -30.74 -2.28
N ASN A 209 -14.37 -30.09 -3.28
CA ASN A 209 -15.74 -29.55 -3.21
C ASN A 209 -15.97 -28.64 -1.98
N GLU A 210 -14.90 -28.06 -1.43
CA GLU A 210 -14.96 -27.19 -0.26
C GLU A 210 -15.18 -25.74 -0.68
N LYS A 211 -16.11 -25.06 -0.01
CA LYS A 211 -16.30 -23.61 -0.12
C LYS A 211 -15.52 -22.92 1.01
N SER A 212 -14.20 -22.83 0.90
CA SER A 212 -13.42 -21.99 1.83
C SER A 212 -13.62 -20.52 1.51
N SER A 213 -14.53 -19.87 2.26
CA SER A 213 -14.81 -18.44 2.10
C SER A 213 -13.59 -17.57 2.40
N GLN A 214 -12.74 -17.95 3.37
CA GLN A 214 -11.60 -17.15 3.82
C GLN A 214 -10.46 -17.15 2.80
N ASP A 215 -10.12 -18.30 2.21
CA ASP A 215 -9.03 -18.36 1.22
C ASP A 215 -9.41 -17.61 -0.06
N THR A 216 -10.68 -17.73 -0.46
CA THR A 216 -11.22 -16.99 -1.61
C THR A 216 -11.14 -15.47 -1.39
N GLN A 217 -11.43 -15.00 -0.17
CA GLN A 217 -11.35 -13.59 0.19
C GLN A 217 -9.91 -13.04 0.11
N LEU A 218 -8.92 -13.80 0.58
CA LEU A 218 -7.51 -13.43 0.46
C LEU A 218 -7.02 -13.39 -0.98
N VAL A 219 -7.55 -14.27 -1.84
CA VAL A 219 -7.26 -14.26 -3.28
C VAL A 219 -7.88 -13.05 -3.98
N ILE A 220 -9.11 -12.67 -3.63
CA ILE A 220 -9.71 -11.44 -4.18
C ILE A 220 -8.87 -10.22 -3.79
N TYR A 221 -8.43 -10.14 -2.53
CA TYR A 221 -7.54 -9.07 -2.08
C TYR A 221 -6.21 -9.04 -2.85
N SER A 222 -5.60 -10.21 -3.10
CA SER A 222 -4.43 -10.38 -3.99
C SER A 222 -4.62 -9.74 -5.35
N VAL A 223 -5.77 -10.03 -5.98
CA VAL A 223 -6.07 -9.56 -7.33
C VAL A 223 -6.26 -8.04 -7.34
N LEU A 224 -6.92 -7.48 -6.33
CA LEU A 224 -7.09 -6.03 -6.18
C LEU A 224 -5.75 -5.31 -5.97
N ASP A 225 -4.89 -5.84 -5.08
CA ASP A 225 -3.55 -5.30 -4.84
C ASP A 225 -2.71 -5.32 -6.13
N PHE A 226 -2.81 -6.41 -6.90
CA PHE A 226 -2.16 -6.53 -8.21
C PHE A 226 -2.62 -5.45 -9.21
N PHE A 227 -3.93 -5.19 -9.33
CA PHE A 227 -4.40 -4.11 -10.21
C PHE A 227 -3.88 -2.74 -9.77
N CYS A 228 -3.83 -2.47 -8.47
CA CYS A 228 -3.25 -1.22 -7.98
C CYS A 228 -1.76 -1.12 -8.31
N PHE A 229 -1.03 -2.24 -8.24
CA PHE A 229 0.37 -2.29 -8.65
C PHE A 229 0.55 -1.96 -10.14
N ILE A 230 -0.28 -2.51 -11.02
CA ILE A 230 -0.24 -2.20 -12.46
C ILE A 230 -0.47 -0.70 -12.70
N LEU A 231 -1.44 -0.09 -12.01
CA LEU A 231 -1.71 1.35 -12.16
C LEU A 231 -0.47 2.19 -11.80
N PHE A 232 0.19 1.86 -10.70
CA PHE A 232 1.44 2.51 -10.32
C PHE A 232 2.57 2.30 -11.34
N LEU A 233 2.69 1.08 -11.89
CA LEU A 233 3.71 0.80 -12.91
C LEU A 233 3.47 1.63 -14.18
N ILE A 234 2.23 1.65 -14.68
CA ILE A 234 1.83 2.45 -15.85
C ILE A 234 2.12 3.94 -15.60
N TYR A 235 1.80 4.44 -14.40
CA TYR A 235 2.09 5.82 -14.02
C TYR A 235 3.60 6.11 -14.06
N ASN A 236 4.43 5.28 -13.43
CA ASN A 236 5.88 5.49 -13.39
C ASN A 236 6.50 5.42 -14.79
N LEU A 237 6.12 4.42 -15.59
CA LEU A 237 6.57 4.30 -16.98
C LEU A 237 6.13 5.49 -17.83
N THR A 238 4.89 5.96 -17.68
CA THR A 238 4.39 7.14 -18.41
C THR A 238 5.23 8.39 -18.09
N ARG A 239 5.56 8.63 -16.81
CA ARG A 239 6.41 9.78 -16.43
C ARG A 239 7.83 9.67 -16.97
N VAL A 240 8.42 8.48 -16.86
CA VAL A 240 9.75 8.20 -17.43
C VAL A 240 9.78 8.44 -18.93
N ILE A 241 8.81 7.88 -19.68
CA ILE A 241 8.71 8.03 -21.13
C ILE A 241 8.49 9.51 -21.48
N ASN A 242 7.53 10.18 -20.83
CA ASN A 242 7.29 11.60 -21.05
C ASN A 242 8.55 12.42 -20.87
N PHE A 243 9.32 12.18 -19.81
CA PHE A 243 10.55 12.92 -19.58
C PHE A 243 11.61 12.67 -20.65
N LEU A 244 11.80 11.41 -21.06
CA LEU A 244 12.86 11.03 -22.00
C LEU A 244 12.55 11.43 -23.45
N THR A 245 11.28 11.43 -23.86
CA THR A 245 10.90 11.61 -25.27
C THR A 245 10.12 12.90 -25.51
N ALA A 246 8.93 13.05 -24.92
CA ALA A 246 7.95 14.05 -25.32
C ALA A 246 8.10 15.41 -24.61
N LYS A 247 8.60 15.40 -23.36
CA LYS A 247 8.69 16.56 -22.44
C LYS A 247 7.41 17.41 -22.43
N SER A 248 6.25 16.74 -22.45
CA SER A 248 4.96 17.39 -22.58
C SER A 248 4.41 17.77 -21.22
N ASP A 249 4.14 19.07 -21.03
CA ASP A 249 3.47 19.60 -19.84
C ASP A 249 2.05 19.03 -19.67
N VAL A 250 1.38 18.70 -20.77
CA VAL A 250 0.03 18.10 -20.75
C VAL A 250 0.09 16.69 -20.15
N ILE A 251 1.04 15.86 -20.60
CA ILE A 251 1.21 14.50 -20.06
C ILE A 251 1.61 14.56 -18.59
N GLU A 252 2.50 15.49 -18.21
CA GLU A 252 2.89 15.67 -16.81
C GLU A 252 1.69 16.12 -15.95
N GLY A 253 0.84 17.02 -16.45
CA GLY A 253 -0.38 17.45 -15.77
C GLY A 253 -1.41 16.31 -15.59
N ILE A 254 -1.54 15.43 -16.59
CA ILE A 254 -2.37 14.23 -16.49
C ILE A 254 -1.79 13.27 -15.46
N ALA A 255 -0.48 12.98 -15.52
CA ALA A 255 0.18 12.09 -14.57
C ALA A 255 0.08 12.60 -13.13
N ALA A 256 0.31 13.90 -12.91
CA ALA A 256 0.17 14.57 -11.61
C ALA A 256 -1.28 14.55 -11.09
N SER A 257 -2.27 14.49 -11.97
CA SER A 257 -3.67 14.31 -11.57
C SER A 257 -4.01 12.86 -11.28
N ALA A 258 -3.53 11.93 -12.11
CA ALA A 258 -3.78 10.49 -11.99
C ALA A 258 -3.18 9.89 -10.71
N ILE A 259 -1.97 10.32 -10.30
CA ILE A 259 -1.30 9.73 -9.13
C ILE A 259 -2.12 9.86 -7.84
N ASN A 260 -2.85 10.96 -7.67
CA ASN A 260 -3.72 11.16 -6.52
C ASN A 260 -4.86 10.14 -6.49
N TRP A 261 -5.46 9.84 -7.65
CA TRP A 261 -6.49 8.81 -7.76
C TRP A 261 -5.94 7.40 -7.55
N ILE A 262 -4.79 7.10 -8.14
CA ILE A 262 -4.11 5.81 -7.99
C ILE A 262 -3.77 5.58 -6.51
N LEU A 263 -3.24 6.60 -5.82
CA LEU A 263 -2.94 6.52 -4.41
C LEU A 263 -4.20 6.26 -3.57
N ASP A 264 -5.30 6.97 -3.82
CA ASP A 264 -6.55 6.76 -3.07
C ASP A 264 -7.16 5.37 -3.29
N ILE A 265 -7.14 4.86 -4.54
CA ILE A 265 -7.59 3.50 -4.85
C ILE A 265 -6.72 2.48 -4.10
N HIS A 266 -5.41 2.68 -4.07
CA HIS A 266 -4.50 1.78 -3.38
C HIS A 266 -4.62 1.85 -1.85
N THR A 267 -4.73 3.04 -1.27
CA THR A 267 -4.81 3.20 0.19
C THR A 267 -6.20 2.84 0.69
N PHE A 268 -7.22 3.59 0.26
CA PHE A 268 -8.59 3.44 0.74
C PHE A 268 -9.31 2.27 0.08
N GLY A 269 -9.13 2.06 -1.23
CA GLY A 269 -9.76 0.93 -1.92
C GLY A 269 -9.31 -0.42 -1.35
N LEU A 270 -8.00 -0.61 -1.13
CA LEU A 270 -7.52 -1.84 -0.47
C LEU A 270 -7.91 -1.90 1.00
N PHE A 271 -7.92 -0.78 1.73
CA PHE A 271 -8.41 -0.77 3.11
C PHE A 271 -9.86 -1.24 3.22
N TYR A 272 -10.76 -0.67 2.43
CA TYR A 272 -12.16 -1.09 2.41
C TYR A 272 -12.34 -2.52 1.90
N ALA A 273 -11.56 -2.94 0.90
CA ALA A 273 -11.55 -4.32 0.45
C ALA A 273 -11.14 -5.28 1.58
N ALA A 274 -10.11 -4.96 2.37
CA ALA A 274 -9.70 -5.76 3.51
C ALA A 274 -10.80 -5.88 4.57
N LEU A 275 -11.52 -4.79 4.88
CA LEU A 275 -12.66 -4.80 5.81
C LEU A 275 -13.84 -5.62 5.28
N ILE A 276 -14.18 -5.49 3.99
CA ILE A 276 -15.32 -6.21 3.39
C ILE A 276 -15.02 -7.70 3.33
N LEU A 277 -13.80 -8.05 2.91
CA LEU A 277 -13.39 -9.42 2.67
C LEU A 277 -13.06 -10.14 3.99
N SER A 278 -12.36 -9.53 4.95
CA SER A 278 -11.92 -10.24 6.15
C SER A 278 -12.93 -10.13 7.30
N LYS A 279 -13.60 -11.24 7.64
CA LYS A 279 -14.54 -11.30 8.79
C LYS A 279 -13.89 -10.83 10.11
N PRO A 280 -12.67 -11.26 10.49
CA PRO A 280 -12.02 -10.76 11.71
C PRO A 280 -11.81 -9.23 11.72
N LEU A 281 -11.38 -8.65 10.59
CA LEU A 281 -11.17 -7.20 10.49
C LEU A 281 -12.49 -6.44 10.52
N ARG A 282 -13.53 -6.97 9.85
CA ARG A 282 -14.88 -6.39 9.90
C ARG A 282 -15.43 -6.38 11.31
N ASN A 283 -15.29 -7.50 12.04
CA ASN A 283 -15.77 -7.63 13.40
C ASN A 283 -15.02 -6.69 14.36
N LEU A 284 -13.71 -6.51 14.14
CA LEU A 284 -12.92 -5.52 14.87
C LEU A 284 -13.50 -4.12 14.74
N PHE A 285 -13.92 -3.75 13.53
CA PHE A 285 -14.50 -2.43 13.25
C PHE A 285 -15.94 -2.29 13.77
N LEU A 286 -16.78 -3.30 13.55
CA LEU A 286 -18.18 -3.29 14.00
C LEU A 286 -18.34 -3.27 15.51
N HIS A 287 -17.38 -3.81 16.26
CA HIS A 287 -17.43 -3.80 17.73
C HIS A 287 -17.36 -2.37 18.32
N ILE A 288 -16.76 -1.40 17.61
CA ILE A 288 -16.85 0.02 18.00
C ILE A 288 -18.27 0.53 17.85
N ILE A 289 -18.91 0.22 16.72
CA ILE A 289 -20.23 0.75 16.37
C ILE A 289 -21.31 0.09 17.24
N TYR A 290 -21.12 -1.19 17.59
CA TYR A 290 -22.07 -1.99 18.36
C TYR A 290 -21.36 -2.73 19.50
N PRO A 291 -20.97 -2.05 20.59
CA PRO A 291 -20.31 -2.69 21.73
C PRO A 291 -21.18 -3.80 22.33
N ASP A 292 -22.51 -3.61 22.37
CA ASP A 292 -23.47 -4.53 22.98
C ASP A 292 -23.74 -5.81 22.16
N ARG A 293 -23.33 -5.86 20.89
CA ARG A 293 -23.38 -7.10 20.08
C ARG A 293 -22.16 -8.00 20.27
N GLY A 294 -21.26 -7.66 21.21
CA GLY A 294 -20.09 -8.44 21.60
C GLY A 294 -20.43 -9.76 22.30
N GLY A 295 -21.36 -10.55 21.75
CA GLY A 295 -21.47 -11.96 22.05
C GLY A 295 -20.15 -12.61 21.65
N SER A 296 -19.51 -13.24 22.64
CA SER A 296 -18.36 -14.14 22.56
C SER A 296 -17.74 -14.21 21.18
N VAL A 297 -16.62 -13.51 20.95
CA VAL A 297 -15.77 -13.75 19.77
C VAL A 297 -15.58 -15.25 19.72
N MET A 298 -16.26 -15.90 18.78
CA MET A 298 -16.16 -17.34 18.58
C MET A 298 -14.67 -17.56 18.31
N VAL A 299 -13.94 -18.07 19.29
CA VAL A 299 -12.55 -18.45 19.12
C VAL A 299 -12.63 -19.61 18.16
N VAL A 300 -12.52 -19.30 16.85
CA VAL A 300 -12.27 -20.31 15.85
C VAL A 300 -10.90 -20.85 16.23
N GLN A 301 -10.89 -21.93 16.99
CA GLN A 301 -9.66 -22.64 17.27
C GLN A 301 -9.02 -22.94 15.91
N PRO A 302 -7.75 -22.54 15.69
CA PRO A 302 -7.10 -22.85 14.43
C PRO A 302 -7.19 -24.35 14.22
N ILE A 303 -7.76 -24.78 13.08
CA ILE A 303 -7.82 -26.17 12.64
C ILE A 303 -6.38 -26.59 12.31
N ASN A 304 -5.55 -26.77 13.34
CA ASN A 304 -4.15 -27.13 13.22
C ASN A 304 -3.87 -28.57 13.69
N THR A 305 -4.90 -29.40 13.87
CA THR A 305 -4.71 -30.80 14.28
C THR A 305 -5.24 -31.86 13.32
N HIS A 306 -6.01 -31.53 12.27
CA HIS A 306 -6.48 -32.57 11.33
C HIS A 306 -5.63 -32.80 10.07
N TYR A 307 -4.62 -31.97 9.80
CA TYR A 307 -3.75 -32.16 8.62
C TYR A 307 -2.57 -33.13 8.85
N LYS A 308 -2.42 -33.74 10.04
CA LYS A 308 -1.29 -34.63 10.35
C LYS A 308 -1.52 -36.13 10.14
N SER A 309 -2.68 -36.60 9.66
CA SER A 309 -2.88 -38.05 9.47
C SER A 309 -3.73 -38.42 8.25
N THR A 310 -3.27 -38.08 7.05
CA THR A 310 -3.71 -38.83 5.85
C THR A 310 -2.70 -38.66 4.72
N ARG A 311 -1.56 -39.33 4.85
CA ARG A 311 -0.66 -39.77 3.77
C ARG A 311 0.42 -40.64 4.40
N ILE A 312 0.05 -41.88 4.68
CA ILE A 312 0.91 -43.04 4.46
C ILE A 312 0.43 -43.61 3.13
#